data_AF-A0A933ZNM8-F1
#
_entry.id   AF-A0A933ZNM8-F1
#
_cell.length_a   1.000
_cell.length_b   1.000
_cell.length_c   1.000
_cell.angle_alpha   90.00
_cell.angle_beta   90.00
_cell.angle_gamma   90.00
#
_symmetry.space_group_name_H-M   'P 1'
#
loop_
_entity.id
_entity.type
_entity.pdbx_description
1 polymer ?
#
loop_
_entity_poly.entity_id
_entity_poly.type
_entity_poly.pdbx_seq_one_letter_code
_entity_poly.pdbx_strand_id
1 'polypeptide(L)'
;MRVLKVVAAFCLAGVGAVIACSAGNDKGSGFGTGGSGAGPGQGGSGNLIGPGGSGGNPMDVGPGGNAQGPCQFADDQDHDGDGYSSVDGDCNDCDPNANPGAYDVIGGVDGGPGLDEDCSGKADDEPTDCDANIVINDKDGFNGAKAIGLCRVGVDENATGKAKTWGVLSARYVKADGSDGMNPLSHGVVPDFGAAHVQQGSSMLVLSSGTARAPGQQAWQSPQGAPMGTKSNPPDGFPIESPACPGVVTGDCNDPAALELRIRVPTNAKSFKFNLNFYTFEFPEYICSQFNDFFVTLMDPPPPTAVKGNISFDQDTNPISVNNSLLQVCNEQDAPPNPQDGGVQKHFPCPLGPGLLDNTGFAAPTNSGPHAATGWLVTSAPVTPGSIVTLRFAIWDSGDEVLDSTVLIDNFEWSVDAATQPITEPVANPK
;
A
#
# COMPACT_ATOMS: atom_id res chain seq x y z
N MET A 1 62.20 10.70 41.95
CA MET A 1 61.72 9.64 41.02
C MET A 1 62.14 10.02 39.62
N ARG A 2 62.75 9.08 38.89
CA ARG A 2 63.51 9.31 37.66
C ARG A 2 62.63 9.40 36.41
N VAL A 3 63.07 10.27 35.50
CA VAL A 3 62.67 10.51 34.11
C VAL A 3 62.98 9.29 33.21
N LEU A 4 62.13 8.97 32.23
CA LEU A 4 62.48 8.19 31.01
C LEU A 4 61.38 8.39 29.94
N LYS A 5 61.62 9.17 28.87
CA LYS A 5 62.27 8.90 27.55
C LYS A 5 61.32 8.42 26.44
N VAL A 6 61.34 9.21 25.39
CA VAL A 6 60.95 8.99 23.99
C VAL A 6 61.65 7.76 23.40
N VAL A 7 60.93 6.97 22.59
CA VAL A 7 61.48 6.18 21.48
C VAL A 7 60.53 6.29 20.29
N ALA A 8 61.04 6.82 19.18
CA ALA A 8 60.50 6.68 17.84
C ALA A 8 61.35 5.63 17.10
N ALA A 9 60.73 4.77 16.29
CA ALA A 9 61.42 3.96 15.29
C ALA A 9 60.51 3.68 14.07
N PHE A 10 61.16 3.77 12.91
CA PHE A 10 60.66 3.79 11.53
C PHE A 10 60.40 2.39 10.93
N CYS A 11 59.51 2.37 9.92
CA CYS A 11 59.45 1.54 8.70
C CYS A 11 59.43 -0.01 8.75
N LEU A 12 58.44 -0.62 8.09
CA LEU A 12 58.64 -1.24 6.76
C LEU A 12 57.31 -1.42 5.99
N ALA A 13 57.40 -1.31 4.67
CA ALA A 13 56.34 -1.23 3.69
C ALA A 13 55.61 -2.56 3.41
N GLY A 14 54.28 -2.49 3.20
CA GLY A 14 53.47 -3.54 2.59
C GLY A 14 52.88 -3.04 1.28
N VAL A 15 53.27 -3.67 0.18
CA VAL A 15 52.79 -3.41 -1.19
C VAL A 15 51.39 -4.03 -1.35
N GLY A 16 50.39 -3.19 -1.66
CA GLY A 16 49.05 -3.62 -2.08
C GLY A 16 48.76 -3.09 -3.48
N ALA A 17 48.60 -4.00 -4.43
CA ALA A 17 48.35 -3.70 -5.84
C ALA A 17 46.95 -3.10 -6.07
N VAL A 18 46.91 -2.02 -6.84
CA VAL A 18 45.68 -1.38 -7.35
C VAL A 18 45.34 -2.02 -8.69
N ILE A 19 44.17 -2.66 -8.80
CA ILE A 19 43.54 -2.98 -10.09
C ILE A 19 42.49 -1.90 -10.33
N ALA A 20 42.80 -1.01 -11.27
CA ALA A 20 41.85 -0.06 -11.83
C ALA A 20 41.19 -0.70 -13.06
N CYS A 21 39.87 -0.87 -13.02
CA CYS A 21 39.07 -1.07 -14.23
C CYS A 21 38.44 0.27 -14.60
N SER A 22 38.95 0.83 -15.70
CA SER A 22 38.38 1.99 -16.39
C SER A 22 37.16 1.53 -17.19
N ALA A 23 35.99 2.08 -16.90
CA ALA A 23 34.84 2.04 -17.81
C ALA A 23 34.53 3.49 -18.23
N GLY A 24 34.93 3.82 -19.45
CA GLY A 24 34.60 5.09 -20.10
C GLY A 24 33.20 5.03 -20.69
N ASN A 25 32.43 6.07 -20.43
CA ASN A 25 31.18 6.40 -21.11
C ASN A 25 31.41 6.54 -22.61
N ASP A 26 30.57 5.89 -23.42
CA ASP A 26 30.27 6.38 -24.77
C ASP A 26 28.76 6.55 -24.94
N LYS A 27 28.41 7.78 -25.32
CA LYS A 27 27.08 8.19 -25.77
C LYS A 27 26.87 7.65 -27.19
N GLY A 28 25.67 7.13 -27.46
CA GLY A 28 25.29 6.73 -28.81
C GLY A 28 23.78 6.77 -29.01
N SER A 29 23.26 7.97 -29.28
CA SER A 29 21.94 8.20 -29.84
C SER A 29 21.83 7.55 -31.23
N GLY A 30 20.77 6.77 -31.47
CA GLY A 30 20.51 6.17 -32.78
C GLY A 30 19.03 5.90 -33.01
N PHE A 31 18.32 6.93 -33.49
CA PHE A 31 17.03 6.77 -34.15
C PHE A 31 17.21 5.91 -35.41
N GLY A 32 16.39 4.87 -35.56
CA GLY A 32 16.36 4.00 -36.74
C GLY A 32 14.94 3.54 -37.03
N THR A 33 14.20 4.37 -37.76
CA THR A 33 12.89 4.06 -38.36
C THR A 33 13.02 3.18 -39.59
N GLY A 34 12.10 2.22 -39.74
CA GLY A 34 11.58 1.78 -41.04
C GLY A 34 12.05 0.42 -41.53
N GLY A 35 11.10 -0.43 -41.93
CA GLY A 35 11.40 -1.62 -42.74
C GLY A 35 10.33 -2.71 -42.75
N SER A 36 9.15 -2.42 -43.29
CA SER A 36 8.12 -3.39 -43.64
C SER A 36 8.64 -4.43 -44.62
N GLY A 37 8.34 -5.72 -44.39
CA GLY A 37 8.68 -6.81 -45.31
C GLY A 37 7.81 -8.03 -45.08
N ALA A 38 6.63 -8.03 -45.71
CA ALA A 38 5.75 -9.19 -45.82
C ALA A 38 6.26 -10.18 -46.88
N GLY A 39 6.25 -11.47 -46.56
CA GLY A 39 6.45 -12.58 -47.50
C GLY A 39 5.90 -13.88 -46.91
N PRO A 40 5.03 -14.62 -47.61
CA PRO A 40 4.35 -15.80 -47.06
C PRO A 40 5.15 -17.08 -47.34
N GLY A 41 5.30 -17.94 -46.33
CA GLY A 41 5.91 -19.26 -46.44
C GLY A 41 4.97 -20.35 -45.92
N GLN A 42 4.52 -21.23 -46.81
CA GLN A 42 3.75 -22.44 -46.53
C GLN A 42 4.63 -23.57 -45.99
N GLY A 43 4.06 -24.39 -45.10
CA GLY A 43 4.21 -25.85 -45.11
C GLY A 43 5.25 -26.44 -44.16
N GLY A 44 4.79 -27.25 -43.19
CA GLY A 44 5.67 -28.09 -42.39
C GLY A 44 4.97 -28.75 -41.19
N SER A 45 4.13 -29.75 -41.46
CA SER A 45 3.61 -30.69 -40.46
C SER A 45 4.73 -31.55 -39.87
N GLY A 46 4.92 -31.50 -38.54
CA GLY A 46 5.84 -32.36 -37.79
C GLY A 46 5.29 -32.66 -36.40
N ASN A 47 4.76 -33.86 -36.24
CA ASN A 47 4.22 -34.43 -35.01
C ASN A 47 5.38 -34.95 -34.12
N LEU A 48 5.52 -34.44 -32.90
CA LEU A 48 6.34 -35.05 -31.83
C LEU A 48 5.55 -35.02 -30.52
N ILE A 49 5.54 -36.17 -29.83
CA ILE A 49 4.70 -36.50 -28.68
C ILE A 49 5.50 -36.32 -27.39
N GLY A 50 4.90 -35.62 -26.40
CA GLY A 50 5.14 -35.74 -24.95
C GLY A 50 5.77 -34.51 -24.24
N PRO A 51 5.59 -34.37 -22.92
CA PRO A 51 4.32 -34.16 -22.19
C PRO A 51 4.35 -32.87 -21.32
N GLY A 52 3.18 -32.35 -20.96
CA GLY A 52 3.02 -31.42 -19.82
C GLY A 52 3.08 -29.93 -20.18
N GLY A 53 1.91 -29.32 -20.30
CA GLY A 53 1.72 -27.88 -20.47
C GLY A 53 0.28 -27.61 -20.86
N SER A 54 -0.62 -27.49 -19.88
CA SER A 54 -1.95 -26.96 -20.12
C SER A 54 -1.83 -25.46 -20.38
N GLY A 55 -1.58 -25.10 -21.64
CA GLY A 55 -1.88 -23.77 -22.11
C GLY A 55 -3.39 -23.61 -22.13
N GLY A 56 -3.90 -22.64 -21.36
CA GLY A 56 -5.30 -22.23 -21.43
C GLY A 56 -5.65 -21.87 -22.86
N ASN A 57 -6.74 -22.45 -23.36
CA ASN A 57 -7.39 -21.96 -24.56
C ASN A 57 -8.30 -20.80 -24.15
N PRO A 58 -8.26 -19.66 -24.86
CA PRO A 58 -9.22 -18.58 -24.62
C PRO A 58 -10.57 -19.04 -25.19
N MET A 59 -11.58 -19.21 -24.35
CA MET A 59 -12.94 -19.55 -24.79
C MET A 59 -13.87 -18.38 -24.45
N ASP A 60 -14.15 -17.62 -25.50
CA ASP A 60 -15.16 -16.59 -25.68
C ASP A 60 -16.56 -17.11 -25.28
N VAL A 61 -17.08 -16.70 -24.13
CA VAL A 61 -18.45 -17.02 -23.69
C VAL A 61 -19.39 -15.91 -24.15
N GLY A 62 -19.75 -15.93 -25.43
CA GLY A 62 -20.86 -15.14 -25.95
C GLY A 62 -22.21 -15.59 -25.36
N PRO A 63 -23.19 -14.69 -25.21
CA PRO A 63 -24.42 -14.95 -24.46
C PRO A 63 -25.35 -15.88 -25.26
N GLY A 64 -25.38 -17.15 -24.85
CA GLY A 64 -26.35 -18.16 -25.30
C GLY A 64 -25.93 -18.96 -26.54
N GLY A 65 -25.18 -20.05 -26.35
CA GLY A 65 -24.90 -20.99 -27.43
C GLY A 65 -23.97 -22.14 -27.06
N ASN A 66 -24.55 -23.32 -26.89
CA ASN A 66 -23.91 -24.60 -26.60
C ASN A 66 -22.95 -25.06 -27.73
N ALA A 67 -21.68 -25.36 -27.43
CA ALA A 67 -20.77 -26.16 -28.26
C ALA A 67 -19.73 -26.91 -27.38
N GLN A 68 -19.78 -28.25 -27.44
CA GLN A 68 -19.07 -29.20 -26.56
C GLN A 68 -17.53 -29.19 -26.71
N GLY A 69 -16.74 -29.61 -25.72
CA GLY A 69 -17.10 -30.27 -24.45
C GLY A 69 -17.37 -29.24 -23.36
N PRO A 70 -18.59 -29.14 -22.84
CA PRO A 70 -18.84 -28.07 -21.89
C PRO A 70 -18.27 -28.52 -20.55
N CYS A 71 -17.78 -27.58 -19.75
CA CYS A 71 -17.71 -27.85 -18.33
C CYS A 71 -19.14 -28.21 -17.89
N GLN A 72 -19.40 -29.51 -17.68
CA GLN A 72 -20.72 -30.09 -17.40
C GLN A 72 -20.69 -30.92 -16.13
N PHE A 73 -19.68 -30.69 -15.30
CA PHE A 73 -19.72 -31.21 -13.95
C PHE A 73 -20.91 -30.53 -13.27
N ALA A 74 -21.85 -31.38 -12.88
CA ALA A 74 -23.10 -31.03 -12.21
C ALA A 74 -23.26 -31.98 -11.02
N ASP A 75 -22.14 -32.20 -10.33
CA ASP A 75 -22.01 -33.07 -9.17
C ASP A 75 -21.37 -32.30 -8.01
N ASP A 76 -21.12 -33.00 -6.91
CA ASP A 76 -20.58 -32.47 -5.66
C ASP A 76 -19.05 -32.55 -5.58
N GLN A 77 -18.39 -32.80 -6.71
CA GLN A 77 -16.94 -32.79 -6.79
C GLN A 77 -16.48 -31.42 -7.31
N ASP A 78 -15.45 -30.89 -6.67
CA ASP A 78 -14.69 -29.71 -7.09
C ASP A 78 -13.59 -30.20 -8.06
N HIS A 79 -13.81 -30.01 -9.36
CA HIS A 79 -12.98 -30.61 -10.42
C HIS A 79 -11.77 -29.74 -10.79
N ASP A 80 -11.82 -28.43 -10.53
CA ASP A 80 -10.69 -27.51 -10.78
C ASP A 80 -9.88 -27.14 -9.54
N GLY A 81 -10.39 -27.45 -8.35
CA GLY A 81 -9.70 -27.32 -7.07
C GLY A 81 -9.77 -25.93 -6.44
N ASP A 82 -10.73 -25.10 -6.83
CA ASP A 82 -10.90 -23.74 -6.29
C ASP A 82 -11.69 -23.67 -4.96
N GLY A 83 -12.20 -24.82 -4.51
CA GLY A 83 -12.96 -24.98 -3.28
C GLY A 83 -14.46 -24.87 -3.44
N TYR A 84 -14.97 -24.82 -4.68
CA TYR A 84 -16.39 -24.85 -5.01
C TYR A 84 -16.65 -25.98 -6.01
N SER A 85 -17.75 -26.68 -5.83
CA SER A 85 -18.29 -27.60 -6.83
C SER A 85 -19.48 -26.97 -7.54
N SER A 86 -19.96 -27.58 -8.62
CA SER A 86 -21.20 -27.12 -9.27
C SER A 86 -22.39 -27.00 -8.31
N VAL A 87 -22.54 -27.89 -7.32
CA VAL A 87 -23.63 -27.79 -6.31
C VAL A 87 -23.42 -26.66 -5.30
N ASP A 88 -22.18 -26.20 -5.13
CA ASP A 88 -21.82 -25.02 -4.34
C ASP A 88 -22.08 -23.71 -5.10
N GLY A 89 -22.49 -23.77 -6.37
CA GLY A 89 -22.83 -22.61 -7.18
C GLY A 89 -21.71 -22.13 -8.09
N ASP A 90 -20.66 -22.95 -8.25
CA ASP A 90 -19.67 -22.79 -9.30
C ASP A 90 -20.34 -22.85 -10.68
N CYS A 91 -20.11 -21.81 -11.48
CA CYS A 91 -20.64 -21.66 -12.82
C CYS A 91 -19.72 -22.25 -13.91
N ASN A 92 -18.47 -22.54 -13.60
CA ASN A 92 -17.48 -23.15 -14.47
C ASN A 92 -16.43 -23.95 -13.68
N ASP A 93 -16.83 -25.14 -13.20
CA ASP A 93 -16.07 -26.16 -12.42
C ASP A 93 -14.92 -26.83 -13.20
N CYS A 94 -14.28 -26.05 -14.07
CA CYS A 94 -13.16 -26.40 -14.92
C CYS A 94 -12.17 -25.22 -15.02
N ASP A 95 -12.47 -24.09 -14.38
CA ASP A 95 -11.70 -22.87 -14.36
C ASP A 95 -11.63 -22.35 -12.91
N PRO A 96 -10.48 -22.51 -12.25
CA PRO A 96 -10.36 -22.20 -10.83
C PRO A 96 -10.45 -20.70 -10.50
N ASN A 97 -10.67 -19.84 -11.51
CA ASN A 97 -10.89 -18.41 -11.33
C ASN A 97 -12.38 -18.02 -11.37
N ALA A 98 -13.30 -18.98 -11.56
CA ALA A 98 -14.72 -18.73 -11.75
C ALA A 98 -15.59 -19.45 -10.70
N ASN A 99 -15.87 -18.80 -9.57
CA ASN A 99 -16.68 -19.34 -8.48
C ASN A 99 -17.32 -18.23 -7.63
N PRO A 100 -18.31 -18.53 -6.77
CA PRO A 100 -18.93 -17.54 -5.88
C PRO A 100 -17.98 -16.69 -5.00
N GLY A 101 -16.75 -17.17 -4.79
CA GLY A 101 -15.72 -16.49 -4.02
C GLY A 101 -14.75 -15.64 -4.85
N ALA A 102 -14.90 -15.57 -6.16
CA ALA A 102 -13.99 -14.86 -7.05
C ALA A 102 -14.26 -13.34 -7.10
N TYR A 103 -13.23 -12.58 -7.46
CA TYR A 103 -13.33 -11.16 -7.80
C TYR A 103 -13.77 -11.05 -9.26
N ASP A 104 -14.86 -10.33 -9.50
CA ASP A 104 -15.34 -10.04 -10.86
C ASP A 104 -14.47 -8.92 -11.45
N VAL A 105 -13.69 -9.26 -12.47
CA VAL A 105 -12.70 -8.36 -13.05
C VAL A 105 -13.36 -7.53 -14.14
N ILE A 106 -13.66 -6.27 -13.84
CA ILE A 106 -14.26 -5.36 -14.83
C ILE A 106 -13.43 -5.29 -16.12
N GLY A 107 -14.03 -5.70 -17.24
CA GLY A 107 -13.40 -5.75 -18.55
C GLY A 107 -12.66 -7.07 -18.83
N GLY A 108 -12.77 -8.03 -17.94
CA GLY A 108 -12.36 -9.43 -18.03
C GLY A 108 -10.85 -9.69 -18.05
N VAL A 109 -10.49 -10.91 -17.65
CA VAL A 109 -9.20 -11.57 -17.84
C VAL A 109 -9.46 -13.00 -18.34
N ASP A 110 -8.46 -13.70 -18.88
CA ASP A 110 -8.53 -15.14 -19.17
C ASP A 110 -9.69 -15.68 -20.08
N GLY A 111 -10.26 -14.84 -20.94
CA GLY A 111 -11.20 -15.30 -21.97
C GLY A 111 -11.87 -14.18 -22.77
N GLY A 112 -11.84 -12.96 -22.22
CA GLY A 112 -12.28 -11.73 -22.87
C GLY A 112 -13.08 -10.86 -21.91
N PRO A 113 -13.43 -9.62 -22.30
CA PRO A 113 -14.31 -8.75 -21.52
C PRO A 113 -15.71 -9.35 -21.36
N GLY A 114 -16.35 -9.13 -20.20
CA GLY A 114 -17.72 -9.56 -19.97
C GLY A 114 -17.88 -11.01 -19.51
N LEU A 115 -16.93 -11.52 -18.72
CA LEU A 115 -17.07 -12.79 -18.00
C LEU A 115 -17.70 -12.55 -16.61
N ASP A 116 -18.29 -13.61 -16.07
CA ASP A 116 -18.93 -13.64 -14.74
C ASP A 116 -18.08 -14.56 -13.85
N GLU A 117 -16.94 -14.05 -13.38
CA GLU A 117 -16.02 -14.85 -12.55
C GLU A 117 -16.65 -15.17 -11.18
N ASP A 118 -17.48 -14.30 -10.63
CA ASP A 118 -18.05 -14.49 -9.29
C ASP A 118 -19.36 -15.30 -9.27
N CYS A 119 -19.79 -15.82 -10.42
CA CYS A 119 -20.99 -16.64 -10.60
C CYS A 119 -22.27 -15.98 -10.03
N SER A 120 -22.34 -14.65 -10.06
CA SER A 120 -23.51 -13.88 -9.65
C SER A 120 -24.68 -14.04 -10.63
N GLY A 121 -24.39 -14.45 -11.87
CA GLY A 121 -25.30 -14.49 -13.01
C GLY A 121 -25.25 -13.21 -13.85
N LYS A 122 -24.28 -12.33 -13.62
CA LYS A 122 -24.04 -11.10 -14.36
C LYS A 122 -22.53 -10.87 -14.47
N ALA A 123 -22.09 -10.60 -15.69
CA ALA A 123 -20.71 -10.24 -15.94
C ALA A 123 -20.43 -8.78 -15.58
N ASP A 124 -19.18 -8.50 -15.17
CA ASP A 124 -18.63 -7.19 -14.87
C ASP A 124 -19.51 -6.38 -13.89
N ASP A 125 -20.01 -7.02 -12.83
CA ASP A 125 -20.96 -6.44 -11.86
C ASP A 125 -20.36 -6.16 -10.47
N GLU A 126 -19.03 -6.21 -10.36
CA GLU A 126 -18.32 -5.86 -9.12
C GLU A 126 -18.77 -4.50 -8.57
N PRO A 127 -19.25 -4.44 -7.30
CA PRO A 127 -19.67 -3.19 -6.70
C PRO A 127 -18.55 -2.15 -6.65
N THR A 128 -18.81 -1.00 -7.26
CA THR A 128 -17.95 0.19 -7.26
C THR A 128 -18.69 1.40 -6.68
N ASP A 129 -17.99 2.50 -6.40
CA ASP A 129 -18.55 3.78 -5.94
C ASP A 129 -19.49 3.67 -4.72
N CYS A 130 -19.17 2.74 -3.79
CA CYS A 130 -20.00 2.41 -2.63
C CYS A 130 -19.86 3.38 -1.44
N ASP A 131 -19.12 4.47 -1.62
CA ASP A 131 -18.66 5.38 -0.59
C ASP A 131 -19.31 6.77 -0.66
N ALA A 132 -20.34 6.91 -1.48
CA ALA A 132 -21.12 8.14 -1.59
C ALA A 132 -21.86 8.48 -0.28
N ASN A 133 -21.88 9.78 0.05
CA ASN A 133 -22.63 10.35 1.18
C ASN A 133 -22.21 9.85 2.58
N ILE A 134 -20.98 9.34 2.75
CA ILE A 134 -20.43 9.07 4.08
C ILE A 134 -20.12 10.41 4.76
N VAL A 135 -20.58 10.57 6.01
CA VAL A 135 -20.32 11.79 6.77
C VAL A 135 -18.91 11.77 7.36
N ILE A 136 -18.29 12.94 7.46
CA ILE A 136 -16.88 13.07 7.88
C ILE A 136 -16.52 12.43 9.22
N ASN A 137 -17.47 12.30 10.14
CA ASN A 137 -17.27 11.74 11.48
C ASN A 137 -18.02 10.40 11.67
N ASP A 138 -18.31 9.69 10.57
CA ASP A 138 -18.93 8.38 10.62
C ASP A 138 -18.08 7.41 11.43
N LYS A 139 -18.69 6.66 12.35
CA LYS A 139 -17.98 5.78 13.29
C LYS A 139 -18.02 4.32 12.89
N ASP A 140 -18.72 3.99 11.81
CA ASP A 140 -18.81 2.64 11.28
C ASP A 140 -17.54 2.34 10.48
N GLY A 141 -16.73 1.40 10.98
CA GLY A 141 -15.52 0.96 10.30
C GLY A 141 -15.78 0.42 8.88
N PHE A 142 -16.97 -0.12 8.61
CA PHE A 142 -17.32 -0.57 7.26
C PHE A 142 -17.46 0.59 6.28
N ASN A 143 -17.87 1.78 6.74
CA ASN A 143 -17.85 2.98 5.91
C ASN A 143 -16.41 3.47 5.69
N GLY A 144 -15.50 3.30 6.65
CA GLY A 144 -14.07 3.47 6.43
C GLY A 144 -13.49 2.52 5.38
N ALA A 145 -13.94 1.25 5.36
CA ALA A 145 -13.54 0.28 4.33
C ALA A 145 -14.07 0.66 2.93
N LYS A 146 -15.34 1.09 2.83
CA LYS A 146 -15.91 1.58 1.57
C LYS A 146 -15.18 2.81 1.05
N ALA A 147 -14.84 3.75 1.94
CA ALA A 147 -14.08 4.95 1.62
C ALA A 147 -12.64 4.68 1.14
N ILE A 148 -12.16 3.44 1.19
CA ILE A 148 -10.91 3.07 0.53
C ILE A 148 -11.12 2.20 -0.70
N GLY A 149 -12.37 1.94 -1.14
CA GLY A 149 -12.69 1.12 -2.31
C GLY A 149 -13.18 -0.31 -2.01
N LEU A 150 -13.24 -0.74 -0.74
CA LEU A 150 -13.73 -2.08 -0.38
C LEU A 150 -15.26 -2.10 -0.22
N CYS A 151 -15.96 -2.45 -1.31
CA CYS A 151 -17.42 -2.36 -1.36
C CYS A 151 -18.18 -3.61 -0.86
N ARG A 152 -17.60 -4.80 -0.98
CA ARG A 152 -18.17 -6.02 -0.40
C ARG A 152 -17.89 -6.07 1.10
N VAL A 153 -18.87 -5.68 1.91
CA VAL A 153 -18.75 -5.58 3.38
C VAL A 153 -19.78 -6.42 4.13
N GLY A 154 -19.45 -6.79 5.38
CA GLY A 154 -20.36 -7.50 6.27
C GLY A 154 -20.68 -8.93 5.83
N VAL A 155 -19.75 -9.57 5.11
CA VAL A 155 -19.90 -10.96 4.65
C VAL A 155 -19.77 -11.93 5.82
N ASP A 156 -20.51 -13.05 5.78
CA ASP A 156 -20.50 -14.05 6.85
C ASP A 156 -19.23 -14.91 6.78
N GLU A 157 -18.49 -14.96 7.88
CA GLU A 157 -17.29 -15.78 8.03
C GLU A 157 -17.57 -17.28 7.90
N ASN A 158 -18.76 -17.72 8.33
CA ASN A 158 -19.14 -19.14 8.36
C ASN A 158 -19.97 -19.55 7.15
N ALA A 159 -20.14 -18.66 6.16
CA ALA A 159 -20.86 -18.98 4.94
C ALA A 159 -20.20 -20.16 4.19
N THR A 160 -21.04 -20.99 3.58
CA THR A 160 -20.65 -22.16 2.78
C THR A 160 -21.35 -22.15 1.43
N GLY A 161 -20.83 -22.91 0.48
CA GLY A 161 -21.36 -22.96 -0.89
C GLY A 161 -21.51 -21.56 -1.48
N LYS A 162 -22.62 -21.31 -2.18
CA LYS A 162 -22.86 -20.05 -2.91
C LYS A 162 -22.82 -18.79 -2.04
N ALA A 163 -23.07 -18.91 -0.74
CA ALA A 163 -23.03 -17.77 0.18
C ALA A 163 -21.60 -17.40 0.61
N LYS A 164 -20.61 -18.27 0.38
CA LYS A 164 -19.21 -18.06 0.76
C LYS A 164 -18.51 -17.15 -0.24
N THR A 165 -18.89 -15.88 -0.26
CA THR A 165 -18.24 -14.86 -1.10
C THR A 165 -17.04 -14.24 -0.39
N TRP A 166 -16.21 -13.50 -1.10
CA TRP A 166 -15.17 -12.65 -0.49
C TRP A 166 -15.74 -11.33 0.03
N GLY A 167 -14.96 -10.61 0.85
CA GLY A 167 -15.34 -9.29 1.37
C GLY A 167 -14.78 -9.00 2.76
N VAL A 168 -15.10 -7.81 3.27
CA VAL A 168 -14.74 -7.36 4.62
C VAL A 168 -15.65 -8.07 5.64
N LEU A 169 -15.04 -8.91 6.47
CA LEU A 169 -15.70 -9.67 7.54
C LEU A 169 -15.95 -8.79 8.76
N SER A 170 -14.97 -7.96 9.11
CA SER A 170 -15.07 -6.98 10.19
C SER A 170 -14.22 -5.75 9.90
N ALA A 171 -14.68 -4.60 10.40
CA ALA A 171 -13.97 -3.33 10.29
C ALA A 171 -14.11 -2.53 11.59
N ARG A 172 -12.99 -2.09 12.15
CA ARG A 172 -12.94 -1.42 13.47
C ARG A 172 -11.97 -0.25 13.46
N TYR A 173 -12.39 0.87 14.02
CA TYR A 173 -11.47 1.92 14.44
C TYR A 173 -10.85 1.55 15.78
N VAL A 174 -9.51 1.47 15.81
CA VAL A 174 -8.72 1.00 16.95
C VAL A 174 -7.48 1.88 17.13
N LYS A 175 -6.77 1.72 18.23
CA LYS A 175 -5.43 2.30 18.41
C LYS A 175 -4.39 1.47 17.63
N ALA A 176 -3.15 1.96 17.55
CA ALA A 176 -2.10 1.39 16.71
C ALA A 176 -1.77 -0.07 17.09
N ASP A 177 -1.80 -0.40 18.38
CA ASP A 177 -1.65 -1.78 18.88
C ASP A 177 -2.89 -2.68 18.67
N GLY A 178 -4.00 -2.13 18.17
CA GLY A 178 -5.27 -2.83 17.96
C GLY A 178 -6.23 -2.79 19.16
N SER A 179 -5.85 -2.12 20.25
CA SER A 179 -6.75 -1.90 21.39
C SER A 179 -7.86 -0.89 21.07
N ASP A 180 -9.02 -1.03 21.72
CA ASP A 180 -10.12 -0.07 21.58
C ASP A 180 -9.79 1.30 22.20
N GLY A 181 -10.58 2.32 21.85
CA GLY A 181 -10.52 3.64 22.47
C GLY A 181 -9.66 4.65 21.73
N MET A 182 -9.59 4.53 20.40
CA MET A 182 -9.12 5.61 19.51
C MET A 182 -9.99 6.86 19.69
N ASN A 183 -9.41 8.05 19.61
CA ASN A 183 -10.19 9.28 19.61
C ASN A 183 -11.01 9.39 18.30
N PRO A 184 -12.33 9.66 18.36
CA PRO A 184 -13.16 9.79 17.16
C PRO A 184 -12.82 10.97 16.21
N LEU A 185 -11.96 11.91 16.61
CA LEU A 185 -11.44 12.96 15.73
C LEU A 185 -10.17 12.55 14.99
N SER A 186 -9.53 11.45 15.40
CA SER A 186 -8.34 10.89 14.75
C SER A 186 -8.65 10.16 13.44
N HIS A 187 -9.92 10.06 13.06
CA HIS A 187 -10.32 9.57 11.74
C HIS A 187 -11.32 10.51 11.05
N GLY A 188 -11.36 10.42 9.73
CA GLY A 188 -12.35 11.10 8.91
C GLY A 188 -12.57 10.42 7.57
N VAL A 189 -13.71 10.73 6.94
CA VAL A 189 -14.00 10.33 5.56
C VAL A 189 -14.36 11.58 4.76
N VAL A 190 -13.57 11.91 3.75
CA VAL A 190 -13.66 13.22 3.07
C VAL A 190 -13.53 13.07 1.56
N PRO A 191 -14.18 13.91 0.74
CA PRO A 191 -13.95 13.95 -0.70
C PRO A 191 -12.60 14.58 -1.05
N ASP A 192 -12.09 15.45 -0.17
CA ASP A 192 -10.86 16.21 -0.37
C ASP A 192 -10.19 16.50 0.98
N PHE A 193 -8.87 16.60 0.97
CA PHE A 193 -8.07 17.07 2.09
C PHE A 193 -7.13 18.17 1.60
N GLY A 194 -7.60 19.42 1.68
CA GLY A 194 -6.91 20.55 1.06
C GLY A 194 -6.80 20.40 -0.45
N ALA A 195 -5.58 20.42 -0.97
CA ALA A 195 -5.28 20.21 -2.38
C ALA A 195 -5.30 18.73 -2.83
N ALA A 196 -5.40 17.77 -1.91
CA ALA A 196 -5.50 16.35 -2.27
C ALA A 196 -6.95 15.94 -2.50
N HIS A 197 -7.21 15.43 -3.70
CA HIS A 197 -8.49 14.86 -4.12
C HIS A 197 -8.50 13.33 -3.96
N VAL A 198 -9.70 12.77 -3.85
CA VAL A 198 -9.91 11.32 -3.93
C VAL A 198 -9.33 10.71 -5.20
N GLN A 199 -8.76 9.52 -5.06
CA GLN A 199 -8.19 8.70 -6.10
C GLN A 199 -9.21 7.66 -6.64
N GLN A 200 -10.26 7.34 -5.89
CA GLN A 200 -11.41 6.54 -6.36
C GLN A 200 -12.71 7.02 -5.72
N GLY A 201 -13.86 6.67 -6.30
CA GLY A 201 -15.15 6.90 -5.67
C GLY A 201 -15.42 8.37 -5.36
N SER A 202 -16.05 8.61 -4.21
CA SER A 202 -16.51 9.93 -3.76
C SER A 202 -15.80 10.44 -2.49
N SER A 203 -15.05 9.59 -1.81
CA SER A 203 -14.44 9.85 -0.50
C SER A 203 -13.20 8.99 -0.26
N MET A 204 -12.30 9.48 0.58
CA MET A 204 -11.11 8.78 1.05
C MET A 204 -11.08 8.73 2.57
N LEU A 205 -10.37 7.75 3.13
CA LEU A 205 -10.11 7.67 4.56
C LEU A 205 -8.97 8.61 4.97
N VAL A 206 -9.14 9.27 6.11
CA VAL A 206 -8.10 10.07 6.77
C VAL A 206 -7.86 9.49 8.16
N LEU A 207 -6.61 9.24 8.52
CA LEU A 207 -6.18 8.92 9.87
C LEU A 207 -5.14 9.94 10.33
N SER A 208 -5.16 10.35 11.58
CA SER A 208 -4.21 11.35 12.10
C SER A 208 -3.89 11.13 13.58
N SER A 209 -2.66 11.44 13.98
CA SER A 209 -2.31 11.61 15.39
C SER A 209 -2.89 12.89 16.00
N GLY A 210 -3.33 13.83 15.17
CA GLY A 210 -4.14 14.98 15.56
C GLY A 210 -5.60 14.84 15.07
N THR A 211 -6.19 15.96 14.66
CA THR A 211 -7.51 15.92 13.99
C THR A 211 -7.36 15.50 12.55
N ALA A 212 -8.06 14.45 12.13
CA ALA A 212 -8.17 14.00 10.74
C ALA A 212 -9.08 14.94 9.90
N ARG A 213 -8.74 16.23 9.87
CA ARG A 213 -9.51 17.33 9.27
C ARG A 213 -8.57 18.28 8.54
N ALA A 214 -9.00 18.79 7.40
CA ALA A 214 -8.37 19.92 6.71
C ALA A 214 -9.00 21.26 7.15
N PRO A 215 -8.27 22.39 7.04
CA PRO A 215 -8.80 23.74 7.24
C PRO A 215 -10.17 23.96 6.58
N GLY A 216 -11.12 24.48 7.36
CA GLY A 216 -12.50 24.72 6.92
C GLY A 216 -13.47 23.56 7.17
N GLN A 217 -12.97 22.37 7.51
CA GLN A 217 -13.81 21.25 7.92
C GLN A 217 -14.24 21.37 9.40
N GLN A 218 -15.37 20.76 9.75
CA GLN A 218 -15.87 20.76 11.12
C GLN A 218 -14.88 20.06 12.08
N ALA A 219 -14.66 20.69 13.24
CA ALA A 219 -13.74 20.21 14.28
C ALA A 219 -12.26 20.18 13.86
N TRP A 220 -11.90 20.93 12.83
CA TRP A 220 -10.50 21.16 12.48
C TRP A 220 -9.73 21.82 13.63
N GLN A 221 -8.54 21.28 13.90
CA GLN A 221 -7.50 21.91 14.71
C GLN A 221 -6.19 21.87 13.93
N SER A 222 -5.28 22.79 14.24
CA SER A 222 -3.96 22.82 13.61
C SER A 222 -3.19 21.54 13.94
N PRO A 223 -2.46 20.91 12.99
CA PRO A 223 -1.52 19.83 13.28
C PRO A 223 -0.35 20.26 14.19
N GLN A 224 -0.27 21.54 14.55
CA GLN A 224 0.63 22.06 15.58
C GLN A 224 0.06 21.84 17.00
N GLY A 225 -0.26 20.58 17.33
CA GLY A 225 -0.56 20.15 18.68
C GLY A 225 -2.04 20.06 18.97
N ALA A 226 -2.78 19.35 18.12
CA ALA A 226 -4.18 19.01 18.40
C ALA A 226 -4.24 17.77 19.30
N PRO A 227 -4.50 17.90 20.62
CA PRO A 227 -4.38 16.78 21.54
C PRO A 227 -5.53 15.79 21.36
N MET A 228 -5.24 14.53 21.05
CA MET A 228 -6.27 13.48 21.01
C MET A 228 -6.43 12.79 22.37
N GLY A 229 -5.44 12.93 23.26
CA GLY A 229 -5.52 12.50 24.66
C GLY A 229 -5.63 10.98 24.81
N THR A 230 -5.03 10.23 23.88
CA THR A 230 -5.01 8.77 23.87
C THR A 230 -3.58 8.25 23.81
N LYS A 231 -3.35 7.05 24.35
CA LYS A 231 -2.05 6.36 24.26
C LYS A 231 -2.27 4.86 24.08
N SER A 232 -1.28 4.20 23.49
CA SER A 232 -1.22 2.73 23.42
C SER A 232 0.22 2.25 23.49
N ASN A 233 0.42 0.94 23.43
CA ASN A 233 1.71 0.45 22.96
C ASN A 233 1.83 0.77 21.46
N PRO A 234 3.05 0.90 20.91
CA PRO A 234 3.23 0.81 19.46
C PRO A 234 2.80 -0.59 18.98
N PRO A 235 2.56 -0.77 17.66
CA PRO A 235 2.28 -2.09 17.13
C PRO A 235 3.40 -3.10 17.40
N ASP A 236 3.07 -4.39 17.38
CA ASP A 236 4.04 -5.45 17.61
C ASP A 236 5.24 -5.33 16.66
N GLY A 237 6.44 -5.31 17.23
CA GLY A 237 7.68 -5.14 16.47
C GLY A 237 8.16 -3.69 16.35
N PHE A 238 7.40 -2.70 16.83
CA PHE A 238 7.75 -1.28 16.89
C PHE A 238 8.02 -0.83 18.35
N PRO A 239 8.74 0.30 18.58
CA PRO A 239 9.39 1.15 17.57
C PRO A 239 10.57 0.42 16.92
N ILE A 240 10.93 0.85 15.71
CA ILE A 240 12.12 0.39 15.00
C ILE A 240 12.98 1.58 14.60
N GLU A 241 14.28 1.36 14.50
CA GLU A 241 15.18 2.34 13.90
C GLU A 241 14.84 2.47 12.41
N SER A 242 14.76 3.71 11.92
CA SER A 242 14.73 3.98 10.48
C SER A 242 16.14 3.72 9.92
N PRO A 243 16.32 2.88 8.89
CA PRO A 243 17.62 2.73 8.22
C PRO A 243 18.31 4.05 7.84
N ALA A 244 17.52 5.08 7.49
CA ALA A 244 17.99 6.43 7.19
C ALA A 244 18.54 7.22 8.40
N CYS A 245 18.29 6.75 9.63
CA CYS A 245 18.68 7.39 10.89
C CYS A 245 19.21 6.35 11.90
N PRO A 246 20.39 5.73 11.64
CA PRO A 246 20.93 4.68 12.49
C PRO A 246 21.14 5.15 13.94
N GLY A 247 20.73 4.32 14.92
CA GLY A 247 20.86 4.64 16.35
C GLY A 247 19.81 5.60 16.90
N VAL A 248 18.84 6.03 16.09
CA VAL A 248 17.68 6.80 16.53
C VAL A 248 16.48 5.87 16.66
N VAL A 249 16.00 5.70 17.89
CA VAL A 249 14.77 4.98 18.21
C VAL A 249 13.74 5.99 18.69
N THR A 250 12.50 5.85 18.20
CA THR A 250 11.42 6.76 18.57
C THR A 250 10.82 6.45 19.94
N GLY A 251 10.10 7.42 20.49
CA GLY A 251 9.51 7.36 21.83
C GLY A 251 8.16 6.64 21.93
N ASP A 252 7.42 6.96 22.99
CA ASP A 252 6.10 6.37 23.29
C ASP A 252 5.08 6.64 22.16
N CYS A 253 4.12 5.72 22.00
CA CYS A 253 3.04 5.81 21.01
C CYS A 253 1.87 6.67 21.55
N ASN A 254 1.82 7.92 21.12
CA ASN A 254 0.82 8.91 21.52
C ASN A 254 -0.19 9.13 20.40
N ASP A 255 -1.40 9.46 20.82
CA ASP A 255 -2.54 9.74 19.95
C ASP A 255 -2.71 8.77 18.76
N PRO A 256 -2.68 7.45 19.03
CA PRO A 256 -2.69 6.45 17.98
C PRO A 256 -4.06 6.31 17.31
N ALA A 257 -4.04 6.15 16.00
CA ALA A 257 -5.23 5.98 15.17
C ALA A 257 -5.05 4.88 14.14
N ALA A 258 -6.05 4.00 14.01
CA ALA A 258 -6.01 2.93 13.04
C ALA A 258 -7.39 2.49 12.55
N LEU A 259 -7.44 2.04 11.30
CA LEU A 259 -8.52 1.21 10.77
C LEU A 259 -8.02 -0.22 10.63
N GLU A 260 -8.64 -1.15 11.37
CA GLU A 260 -8.39 -2.59 11.30
C GLU A 260 -9.50 -3.27 10.51
N LEU A 261 -9.11 -3.96 9.44
CA LEU A 261 -9.98 -4.69 8.53
C LEU A 261 -9.62 -6.17 8.56
N ARG A 262 -10.59 -7.03 8.81
CA ARG A 262 -10.46 -8.46 8.58
C ARG A 262 -11.21 -8.83 7.31
N ILE A 263 -10.53 -9.43 6.35
CA ILE A 263 -10.99 -9.52 4.97
C ILE A 263 -10.81 -10.95 4.49
N ARG A 264 -11.87 -11.54 3.91
CA ARG A 264 -11.74 -12.75 3.10
C ARG A 264 -11.30 -12.32 1.71
N VAL A 265 -10.14 -12.81 1.28
CA VAL A 265 -9.52 -12.52 -0.01
C VAL A 265 -10.31 -13.24 -1.12
N PRO A 266 -10.52 -12.61 -2.29
CA PRO A 266 -11.09 -13.30 -3.43
C PRO A 266 -10.30 -14.56 -3.81
N THR A 267 -10.96 -15.57 -4.34
CA THR A 267 -10.36 -16.89 -4.67
C THR A 267 -9.44 -16.84 -5.89
N ASN A 268 -9.57 -15.82 -6.73
CA ASN A 268 -8.70 -15.57 -7.89
C ASN A 268 -7.69 -14.42 -7.68
N ALA A 269 -7.78 -13.66 -6.59
CA ALA A 269 -6.90 -12.53 -6.31
C ALA A 269 -5.56 -12.97 -5.71
N LYS A 270 -4.45 -12.59 -6.37
CA LYS A 270 -3.07 -12.94 -5.99
C LYS A 270 -2.29 -11.77 -5.40
N SER A 271 -2.79 -10.56 -5.58
CA SER A 271 -2.27 -9.35 -4.93
C SER A 271 -3.36 -8.32 -4.73
N PHE A 272 -3.02 -7.25 -4.02
CA PHE A 272 -3.81 -6.03 -3.96
C PHE A 272 -2.90 -4.82 -3.96
N LYS A 273 -3.48 -3.65 -4.22
CA LYS A 273 -2.82 -2.36 -4.06
C LYS A 273 -3.78 -1.37 -3.39
N PHE A 274 -3.23 -0.32 -2.80
CA PHE A 274 -3.97 0.84 -2.31
C PHE A 274 -3.09 2.08 -2.39
N ASN A 275 -3.72 3.25 -2.47
CA ASN A 275 -3.04 4.53 -2.46
C ASN A 275 -2.94 5.09 -1.05
N LEU A 276 -1.84 5.77 -0.75
CA LEU A 276 -1.66 6.53 0.49
C LEU A 276 -0.95 7.87 0.25
N ASN A 277 -1.21 8.87 1.10
CA ASN A 277 -0.47 10.13 1.10
C ASN A 277 -0.25 10.59 2.53
N PHE A 278 1.01 10.62 2.96
CA PHE A 278 1.41 10.91 4.33
C PHE A 278 1.90 12.35 4.46
N TYR A 279 1.44 13.03 5.51
CA TYR A 279 1.76 14.41 5.88
C TYR A 279 2.37 14.40 7.28
N THR A 280 3.41 15.21 7.48
CA THR A 280 4.14 15.31 8.75
C THR A 280 4.42 16.77 9.06
N PHE A 281 4.16 17.19 10.30
CA PHE A 281 4.47 18.53 10.79
C PHE A 281 5.89 18.63 11.39
N GLU A 282 6.58 17.49 11.54
CA GLU A 282 7.93 17.41 12.10
C GLU A 282 9.01 17.90 11.11
N PHE A 283 8.67 17.97 9.83
CA PHE A 283 9.56 18.46 8.79
C PHE A 283 9.66 19.99 8.78
N PRO A 284 10.85 20.58 8.55
CA PRO A 284 12.18 19.93 8.46
C PRO A 284 12.92 19.80 9.79
N GLU A 285 12.40 20.34 10.89
CA GLU A 285 13.16 20.55 12.12
C GLU A 285 13.55 19.26 12.87
N TYR A 286 12.80 18.17 12.67
CA TYR A 286 12.90 16.95 13.47
C TYR A 286 13.33 15.72 12.68
N ILE A 287 13.98 15.90 11.52
CA ILE A 287 14.62 14.80 10.78
C ILE A 287 15.57 14.01 11.69
N CYS A 288 15.47 12.68 11.68
CA CYS A 288 16.22 11.76 12.55
C CYS A 288 16.10 12.06 14.05
N SER A 289 14.89 12.35 14.53
CA SER A 289 14.64 12.56 15.94
C SER A 289 13.83 11.40 16.55
N GLN A 290 13.82 11.33 17.88
CA GLN A 290 12.97 10.38 18.61
C GLN A 290 11.47 10.74 18.50
N PHE A 291 11.15 11.93 17.97
CA PHE A 291 9.81 12.44 17.82
C PHE A 291 9.18 12.04 16.48
N ASN A 292 9.74 11.02 15.81
CA ASN A 292 9.36 10.73 14.44
C ASN A 292 8.11 9.87 14.30
N ASP A 293 7.05 10.47 13.79
CA ASP A 293 5.76 9.83 13.56
C ASP A 293 5.88 8.78 12.48
N PHE A 294 5.09 7.72 12.64
CA PHE A 294 5.08 6.62 11.70
C PHE A 294 3.68 6.36 11.20
N PHE A 295 3.60 6.06 9.90
CA PHE A 295 2.50 5.34 9.30
C PHE A 295 2.97 3.93 8.90
N VAL A 296 2.16 2.94 9.22
CA VAL A 296 2.38 1.54 8.85
C VAL A 296 1.09 0.91 8.34
N THR A 297 1.24 -0.04 7.44
CA THR A 297 0.17 -0.95 7.04
C THR A 297 0.57 -2.35 7.46
N LEU A 298 -0.01 -2.87 8.53
CA LEU A 298 0.30 -4.21 9.04
C LEU A 298 -0.59 -5.25 8.38
N MET A 299 0.00 -6.35 7.93
CA MET A 299 -0.71 -7.49 7.36
C MET A 299 -0.49 -8.74 8.20
N ASP A 300 -1.56 -9.43 8.57
CA ASP A 300 -1.52 -10.72 9.26
C ASP A 300 -2.39 -11.76 8.52
N PRO A 301 -1.85 -12.94 8.15
CA PRO A 301 -0.43 -13.28 8.19
C PRO A 301 0.41 -12.39 7.27
N PRO A 302 1.65 -12.01 7.67
CA PRO A 302 2.48 -11.13 6.87
C PRO A 302 3.08 -11.86 5.66
N PRO A 303 3.26 -11.18 4.51
CA PRO A 303 4.01 -11.77 3.41
C PRO A 303 5.48 -11.94 3.81
N PRO A 304 6.21 -12.93 3.27
CA PRO A 304 7.54 -13.32 3.77
C PRO A 304 8.59 -12.20 3.81
N THR A 305 8.46 -11.20 2.94
CA THR A 305 9.39 -10.06 2.84
C THR A 305 8.94 -8.83 3.61
N ALA A 306 7.78 -8.85 4.27
CA ALA A 306 7.34 -7.75 5.12
C ALA A 306 8.26 -7.58 6.33
N VAL A 307 8.66 -6.34 6.59
CA VAL A 307 9.48 -5.98 7.75
C VAL A 307 8.55 -5.78 8.94
N LYS A 308 8.62 -6.68 9.93
CA LYS A 308 7.74 -6.65 11.14
C LYS A 308 6.24 -6.63 10.79
N GLY A 309 5.86 -7.25 9.68
CA GLY A 309 4.49 -7.28 9.18
C GLY A 309 4.02 -6.00 8.49
N ASN A 310 4.84 -4.94 8.44
CA ASN A 310 4.54 -3.74 7.67
C ASN A 310 4.77 -3.98 6.16
N ILE A 311 3.82 -3.53 5.34
CA ILE A 311 3.87 -3.61 3.86
C ILE A 311 4.09 -2.25 3.18
N SER A 312 4.10 -1.14 3.93
CA SER A 312 4.32 0.22 3.40
C SER A 312 5.65 0.81 3.87
N PHE A 313 6.63 0.89 2.96
CA PHE A 313 7.99 1.35 3.23
C PHE A 313 8.66 1.83 1.93
N ASP A 314 9.68 2.68 2.02
CA ASP A 314 10.45 3.08 0.83
C ASP A 314 11.39 1.97 0.32
N GLN A 315 12.06 2.23 -0.80
CA GLN A 315 13.00 1.28 -1.42
C GLN A 315 14.17 0.86 -0.51
N ASP A 316 14.44 1.63 0.54
CA ASP A 316 15.50 1.36 1.53
C ASP A 316 14.92 0.75 2.82
N THR A 317 13.66 0.29 2.78
CA THR A 317 12.92 -0.33 3.89
C THR A 317 12.64 0.58 5.08
N ASN A 318 12.73 1.91 4.91
CA ASN A 318 12.27 2.85 5.92
C ASN A 318 10.74 2.83 5.96
N PRO A 319 10.12 2.70 7.15
CA PRO A 319 8.69 2.94 7.30
C PRO A 319 8.32 4.36 6.81
N ILE A 320 7.05 4.54 6.44
CA ILE A 320 6.55 5.86 6.09
C ILE A 320 6.62 6.75 7.34
N SER A 321 7.43 7.80 7.25
CA SER A 321 7.72 8.77 8.32
C SER A 321 8.40 9.99 7.69
N VAL A 322 8.72 10.99 8.50
CA VAL A 322 9.53 12.15 8.06
C VAL A 322 10.91 11.76 7.49
N ASN A 323 11.44 10.58 7.83
CA ASN A 323 12.77 10.11 7.39
C ASN A 323 12.73 9.33 6.07
N ASN A 324 11.54 9.07 5.55
CA ASN A 324 11.34 8.28 4.36
C ASN A 324 11.74 9.07 3.10
N SER A 325 12.41 8.41 2.17
CA SER A 325 12.88 9.03 0.92
C SER A 325 11.78 9.41 -0.09
N LEU A 326 10.55 8.96 0.14
CA LEU A 326 9.35 9.31 -0.65
C LEU A 326 8.71 10.63 -0.20
N LEU A 327 9.31 11.36 0.75
CA LEU A 327 8.88 12.71 1.15
C LEU A 327 9.25 13.74 0.06
N GLN A 328 8.33 14.00 -0.88
CA GLN A 328 8.61 14.76 -2.11
C GLN A 328 7.87 16.10 -2.23
N VAL A 329 6.87 16.35 -1.37
CA VAL A 329 6.05 17.57 -1.37
C VAL A 329 6.54 18.48 -0.26
N CYS A 330 7.36 19.47 -0.60
CA CYS A 330 7.91 20.46 0.32
C CYS A 330 8.59 21.59 -0.48
N ASN A 331 9.12 22.60 0.21
CA ASN A 331 10.12 23.48 -0.41
C ASN A 331 11.48 22.78 -0.45
N GLU A 332 12.23 22.93 -1.54
CA GLU A 332 13.63 22.53 -1.60
C GLU A 332 14.41 23.22 -0.47
N GLN A 333 15.01 22.43 0.43
CA GLN A 333 15.75 22.95 1.58
C GLN A 333 16.69 21.93 2.20
N ASP A 334 17.61 22.41 3.04
CA ASP A 334 18.40 21.56 3.92
C ASP A 334 17.71 21.47 5.29
N ALA A 335 17.58 20.25 5.82
CA ALA A 335 17.18 20.07 7.20
C ALA A 335 18.30 20.53 8.14
N PRO A 336 17.97 21.15 9.30
CA PRO A 336 18.95 21.45 10.32
C PRO A 336 19.70 20.19 10.77
N PRO A 337 21.02 20.25 11.02
CA PRO A 337 21.76 19.11 11.55
C PRO A 337 21.17 18.62 12.88
N ASN A 338 20.90 17.32 12.98
CA ASN A 338 20.33 16.73 14.19
C ASN A 338 21.42 16.05 15.05
N PRO A 339 21.69 16.47 16.30
CA PRO A 339 22.69 15.81 17.14
C PRO A 339 22.46 14.31 17.38
N GLN A 340 21.21 13.83 17.32
CA GLN A 340 20.87 12.42 17.50
C GLN A 340 21.40 11.52 16.38
N ASP A 341 21.61 12.05 15.16
CA ASP A 341 22.22 11.31 14.04
C ASP A 341 23.70 11.66 13.81
N GLY A 342 24.32 12.34 14.78
CA GLY A 342 25.70 12.82 14.67
C GLY A 342 25.83 14.17 13.96
N GLY A 343 24.72 14.88 13.71
CA GLY A 343 24.71 16.21 13.12
C GLY A 343 24.88 16.16 11.61
N VAL A 344 24.31 15.15 10.95
CA VAL A 344 24.37 15.01 9.50
C VAL A 344 23.36 15.98 8.88
N GLN A 345 23.84 16.88 8.02
CA GLN A 345 22.94 17.74 7.25
C GLN A 345 22.34 16.93 6.09
N LYS A 346 21.01 16.96 5.96
CA LYS A 346 20.29 16.28 4.88
C LYS A 346 19.63 17.29 3.95
N HIS A 347 19.77 17.08 2.65
CA HIS A 347 19.19 17.94 1.61
C HIS A 347 17.92 17.29 1.04
N PHE A 348 16.85 18.05 0.94
CA PHE A 348 15.56 17.61 0.41
C PHE A 348 15.24 18.37 -0.89
N PRO A 349 15.29 17.70 -2.05
CA PRO A 349 15.06 18.35 -3.35
C PRO A 349 13.58 18.66 -3.63
N CYS A 350 12.65 18.02 -2.91
CA CYS A 350 11.20 18.24 -2.98
C CYS A 350 10.66 18.44 -4.41
N PRO A 351 10.80 17.44 -5.30
CA PRO A 351 10.55 17.61 -6.74
C PRO A 351 9.09 17.94 -7.09
N LEU A 352 8.14 17.70 -6.18
CA LEU A 352 6.73 18.04 -6.37
C LEU A 352 6.39 19.47 -5.90
N GLY A 353 7.32 20.16 -5.24
CA GLY A 353 7.11 21.47 -4.64
C GLY A 353 6.07 21.43 -3.50
N PRO A 354 5.72 22.60 -2.92
CA PRO A 354 4.84 22.68 -1.77
C PRO A 354 3.33 22.71 -2.11
N GLY A 355 2.96 22.84 -3.39
CA GLY A 355 1.58 23.16 -3.78
C GLY A 355 0.53 22.13 -3.32
N LEU A 356 0.92 20.86 -3.19
CA LEU A 356 0.03 19.80 -2.67
C LEU A 356 -0.20 19.87 -1.14
N LEU A 357 0.40 20.86 -0.45
CA LEU A 357 0.12 21.18 0.96
C LEU A 357 -0.96 22.26 1.10
N ASP A 358 -1.39 22.89 0.02
CA ASP A 358 -2.35 24.00 0.08
C ASP A 358 -3.64 23.57 0.78
N ASN A 359 -4.05 24.34 1.79
CA ASN A 359 -5.25 24.10 2.59
C ASN A 359 -5.32 22.71 3.27
N THR A 360 -4.19 22.04 3.53
CA THR A 360 -4.16 20.78 4.30
C THR A 360 -3.94 20.99 5.80
N GLY A 361 -3.46 22.18 6.18
CA GLY A 361 -2.95 22.47 7.52
C GLY A 361 -1.42 22.35 7.64
N PHE A 362 -0.77 21.70 6.67
CA PHE A 362 0.69 21.49 6.60
C PHE A 362 1.42 22.54 5.75
N ALA A 363 0.68 23.43 5.07
CA ALA A 363 1.26 24.58 4.36
C ALA A 363 1.65 25.76 5.28
N ALA A 364 1.37 25.68 6.58
CA ALA A 364 1.70 26.74 7.52
C ALA A 364 3.21 27.03 7.49
N PRO A 365 3.63 28.31 7.48
CA PRO A 365 5.05 28.63 7.41
C PRO A 365 5.73 28.37 8.75
N THR A 366 6.75 27.52 8.77
CA THR A 366 7.84 27.58 9.76
C THR A 366 8.84 28.67 9.35
N ASN A 367 9.89 28.88 10.15
CA ASN A 367 11.01 29.73 9.74
C ASN A 367 11.73 29.21 8.48
N SER A 368 11.48 27.95 8.10
CA SER A 368 12.12 27.21 7.01
C SER A 368 11.20 27.03 5.79
N GLY A 369 9.87 27.06 5.96
CA GLY A 369 8.92 26.87 4.87
C GLY A 369 7.67 26.11 5.32
N PRO A 370 6.83 25.64 4.39
CA PRO A 370 5.79 24.67 4.73
C PRO A 370 6.43 23.36 5.18
N HIS A 371 5.62 22.51 5.80
CA HIS A 371 6.04 21.17 6.24
C HIS A 371 6.17 20.21 5.03
N ALA A 372 5.90 18.93 5.20
CA ALA A 372 6.06 17.99 4.10
C ALA A 372 4.97 16.93 3.99
N ALA A 373 4.87 16.40 2.78
CA ALA A 373 4.10 15.21 2.47
C ALA A 373 4.82 14.32 1.45
N THR A 374 4.36 13.08 1.33
CA THR A 374 4.88 12.17 0.30
C THR A 374 4.33 12.48 -1.09
N GLY A 375 3.14 13.07 -1.16
CA GLY A 375 2.30 12.94 -2.35
C GLY A 375 1.66 11.55 -2.39
N TRP A 376 0.83 11.29 -3.39
CA TRP A 376 0.20 9.98 -3.53
C TRP A 376 1.23 8.91 -3.88
N LEU A 377 1.30 7.90 -3.02
CA LEU A 377 2.03 6.66 -3.21
C LEU A 377 1.03 5.52 -3.43
N VAL A 378 1.47 4.44 -4.07
CA VAL A 378 0.75 3.17 -4.15
C VAL A 378 1.57 2.11 -3.43
N THR A 379 0.96 1.44 -2.45
CA THR A 379 1.50 0.21 -1.88
C THR A 379 0.82 -0.97 -2.56
N SER A 380 1.59 -1.95 -3.02
CA SER A 380 1.06 -3.25 -3.46
C SER A 380 1.69 -4.39 -2.65
N ALA A 381 0.96 -5.47 -2.43
CA ALA A 381 1.43 -6.63 -1.67
C ALA A 381 0.82 -7.95 -2.18
N PRO A 382 1.56 -9.07 -2.09
CA PRO A 382 1.03 -10.39 -2.41
C PRO A 382 0.03 -10.85 -1.36
N VAL A 383 -0.93 -11.67 -1.78
CA VAL A 383 -1.91 -12.29 -0.90
C VAL A 383 -2.18 -13.73 -1.33
N THR A 384 -2.60 -14.58 -0.39
CA THR A 384 -3.03 -15.95 -0.72
C THR A 384 -4.51 -15.94 -1.09
N PRO A 385 -4.90 -16.40 -2.29
CA PRO A 385 -6.30 -16.42 -2.69
C PRO A 385 -7.18 -17.22 -1.72
N GLY A 386 -8.41 -16.76 -1.49
CA GLY A 386 -9.38 -17.40 -0.59
C GLY A 386 -9.04 -17.39 0.91
N SER A 387 -7.86 -16.88 1.29
CA SER A 387 -7.45 -16.78 2.70
C SER A 387 -8.19 -15.65 3.44
N ILE A 388 -8.02 -15.61 4.77
CA ILE A 388 -8.43 -14.46 5.57
C ILE A 388 -7.18 -13.71 6.00
N VAL A 389 -7.18 -12.40 5.78
CA VAL A 389 -6.11 -11.49 6.19
C VAL A 389 -6.67 -10.40 7.10
N THR A 390 -5.83 -9.90 8.00
CA THR A 390 -6.08 -8.67 8.75
C THR A 390 -5.15 -7.59 8.23
N LEU A 391 -5.72 -6.48 7.77
CA LEU A 391 -4.99 -5.26 7.43
C LEU A 391 -5.24 -4.22 8.52
N ARG A 392 -4.18 -3.63 9.06
CA ARG A 392 -4.29 -2.49 9.98
C ARG A 392 -3.47 -1.33 9.44
N PHE A 393 -4.17 -0.29 9.00
CA PHE A 393 -3.58 1.00 8.65
C PHE A 393 -3.46 1.81 9.94
N ALA A 394 -2.25 2.12 10.39
CA ALA A 394 -2.01 2.73 11.69
C ALA A 394 -1.05 3.91 11.60
N ILE A 395 -1.37 4.98 12.32
CA ILE A 395 -0.55 6.19 12.50
C ILE A 395 -0.52 6.56 13.99
N TRP A 396 0.59 7.16 14.45
CA TRP A 396 0.71 7.68 15.81
C TRP A 396 1.77 8.79 15.89
N ASP A 397 1.63 9.64 16.91
CA ASP A 397 2.67 10.59 17.31
C ASP A 397 3.72 9.86 18.15
N SER A 398 4.98 9.94 17.75
CA SER A 398 6.07 9.33 18.48
C SER A 398 6.68 10.30 19.50
N GLY A 399 6.79 9.87 20.76
CA GLY A 399 7.65 10.52 21.74
C GLY A 399 7.11 11.81 22.37
N ASP A 400 6.32 12.62 21.65
CA ASP A 400 5.51 13.68 22.26
C ASP A 400 4.06 13.67 21.74
N GLU A 401 3.29 14.74 21.95
CA GLU A 401 1.87 14.84 21.51
C GLU A 401 1.66 16.21 20.85
N VAL A 402 2.73 16.75 20.25
CA VAL A 402 2.84 18.18 19.92
C VAL A 402 2.77 18.44 18.43
N LEU A 403 3.29 17.56 17.58
CA LEU A 403 3.33 17.79 16.14
C LEU A 403 2.69 16.61 15.43
N ASP A 404 1.51 16.84 14.88
CA ASP A 404 0.68 15.77 14.35
C ASP A 404 1.07 15.39 12.92
N SER A 405 0.87 14.11 12.60
CA SER A 405 0.93 13.56 11.25
C SER A 405 -0.45 13.11 10.79
N THR A 406 -0.63 13.03 9.48
CA THR A 406 -1.89 12.61 8.84
C THR A 406 -1.58 11.69 7.66
N VAL A 407 -2.40 10.66 7.46
CA VAL A 407 -2.37 9.83 6.26
C VAL A 407 -3.73 9.81 5.60
N LEU A 408 -3.73 9.95 4.28
CA LEU A 408 -4.87 9.68 3.42
C LEU A 408 -4.72 8.27 2.84
N ILE A 409 -5.81 7.51 2.75
CA ILE A 409 -5.83 6.15 2.20
C ILE A 409 -7.03 6.04 1.26
N ASP A 410 -6.82 5.51 0.06
CA ASP A 410 -7.85 5.41 -0.96
C ASP A 410 -7.51 4.32 -2.02
N ASN A 411 -8.42 4.05 -2.95
CA ASN A 411 -8.22 3.28 -4.17
C ASN A 411 -7.60 1.88 -3.95
N PHE A 412 -8.18 1.13 -3.02
CA PHE A 412 -7.91 -0.29 -2.80
C PHE A 412 -8.46 -1.09 -3.97
N GLU A 413 -7.61 -1.88 -4.60
CA GLU A 413 -7.96 -2.74 -5.73
C GLU A 413 -7.36 -4.13 -5.55
N TRP A 414 -8.18 -5.16 -5.75
CA TRP A 414 -7.70 -6.53 -5.92
C TRP A 414 -7.06 -6.70 -7.30
N SER A 415 -6.14 -7.67 -7.39
CA SER A 415 -5.51 -8.04 -8.65
C SER A 415 -5.34 -9.55 -8.75
N VAL A 416 -5.70 -10.09 -9.91
CA VAL A 416 -5.45 -11.49 -10.29
C VAL A 416 -3.99 -11.74 -10.68
N ASP A 417 -3.22 -10.67 -10.90
CA ASP A 417 -1.78 -10.72 -11.13
C ASP A 417 -1.05 -10.88 -9.79
N ALA A 418 -0.01 -11.71 -9.81
CA ALA A 418 0.80 -11.93 -8.62
C ALA A 418 1.80 -10.78 -8.40
N ALA A 419 1.86 -10.27 -7.18
CA ALA A 419 3.00 -9.53 -6.68
C ALA A 419 4.01 -10.52 -6.07
N THR A 420 5.30 -10.20 -6.09
CA THR A 420 6.32 -11.07 -5.47
C THR A 420 6.67 -10.64 -4.04
N GLN A 421 6.49 -9.35 -3.74
CA GLN A 421 6.82 -8.74 -2.46
C GLN A 421 6.05 -7.42 -2.30
N PRO A 422 5.92 -6.89 -1.08
CA PRO A 422 5.43 -5.55 -0.89
C PRO A 422 6.35 -4.51 -1.51
N ILE A 423 5.78 -3.53 -2.20
CA ILE A 423 6.48 -2.35 -2.73
C ILE A 423 5.62 -1.10 -2.48
N THR A 424 6.27 0.05 -2.27
CA THR A 424 5.60 1.35 -2.24
C THR A 424 6.33 2.32 -3.15
N GLU A 425 5.60 2.96 -4.06
CA GLU A 425 6.16 3.86 -5.07
C GLU A 425 5.23 5.04 -5.37
N PRO A 426 5.73 6.16 -5.93
CA PRO A 426 4.88 7.28 -6.31
C PRO A 426 3.82 6.92 -7.36
N VAL A 427 2.60 7.42 -7.18
CA VAL A 427 1.56 7.37 -8.22
C VAL A 427 1.93 8.38 -9.32
N ALA A 428 2.10 7.90 -10.55
CA ALA A 428 2.58 8.76 -11.65
C ALA A 428 1.59 9.88 -12.03
N ASN A 429 0.28 9.60 -11.97
CA ASN A 429 -0.78 10.55 -12.33
C ASN A 429 -1.93 10.42 -11.32
N PRO A 430 -1.81 11.01 -10.12
CA PRO A 430 -2.91 11.05 -9.19
C PRO A 430 -4.06 11.89 -9.77
N LYS A 431 -5.30 11.58 -9.36
CA LYS A 431 -6.51 12.30 -9.77
C LYS A 431 -6.56 13.74 -9.25
#